data_AF-A0AAV6NI09-F1
#
_entry.id   AF-A0AAV6NI09-F1
#
_cell.length_a   1.000
_cell.length_b   1.000
_cell.length_c   1.000
_cell.angle_alpha   90.00
_cell.angle_beta   90.00
_cell.angle_gamma   90.00
#
_symmetry.space_group_name_H-M   'P 1'
#
loop_
_entity.id
_entity.type
_entity.pdbx_description
1 polymer ?
#
loop_
_entity_poly.entity_id
_entity_poly.type
_entity_poly.pdbx_seq_one_letter_code
_entity_poly.pdbx_strand_id
1 'polypeptide(L)'
;MENVPWHSDVKSFSEALAAKSQGEYEVACEHVHSCCVLLAKTDKFRVDGQWFTWIDYEKFHDLVASGKPFDSKDYMAPTPSWAVYGADEGGFDPVQYRYRKERHHRPKPTS
;
A
#
# COMPACT_ATOMS: atom_id res chain seq x y z
N MET A 1 0.40 -14.95 18.60
CA MET A 1 -0.14 -14.97 17.22
C MET A 1 -1.59 -15.37 17.16
N GLU A 2 -2.21 -15.86 18.24
CA GLU A 2 -3.61 -16.33 18.24
C GLU A 2 -4.65 -15.24 17.90
N ASN A 3 -4.36 -13.97 18.21
CA ASN A 3 -5.27 -12.85 17.99
C ASN A 3 -4.78 -11.86 16.92
N VAL A 4 -3.72 -12.18 16.19
CA VAL A 4 -3.16 -11.29 15.15
C VAL A 4 -3.52 -11.90 13.80
N PRO A 5 -4.28 -11.19 12.95
CA PRO A 5 -4.71 -11.74 11.66
C PRO A 5 -3.52 -11.96 10.74
N TRP A 6 -3.63 -13.00 9.90
CA TRP A 6 -2.72 -13.18 8.79
C TRP A 6 -3.04 -12.18 7.69
N HIS A 7 -2.08 -11.92 6.80
CA HIS A 7 -2.31 -11.05 5.66
C HIS A 7 -3.50 -11.52 4.79
N SER A 8 -3.68 -12.84 4.62
CA SER A 8 -4.82 -13.42 3.92
C SER A 8 -6.18 -13.05 4.54
N ASP A 9 -6.24 -12.97 5.87
CA ASP A 9 -7.46 -12.59 6.58
C ASP A 9 -7.76 -11.11 6.35
N VAL A 10 -6.72 -10.26 6.38
CA VAL A 10 -6.82 -8.83 6.06
C VAL A 10 -7.27 -8.63 4.62
N LYS A 11 -6.70 -9.35 3.64
CA LYS A 11 -7.13 -9.31 2.24
C LYS A 11 -8.60 -9.66 2.09
N SER A 12 -9.01 -10.80 2.65
CA SER A 12 -10.40 -11.29 2.55
C SER A 12 -11.39 -10.30 3.16
N PHE A 13 -11.03 -9.69 4.30
CA PHE A 13 -11.84 -8.66 4.92
C PHE A 13 -11.92 -7.39 4.06
N SER A 14 -10.78 -6.95 3.51
CA SER A 14 -10.69 -5.78 2.63
C SER A 14 -11.50 -5.93 1.35
N GLU A 15 -11.46 -7.11 0.71
CA GLU A 15 -12.28 -7.43 -0.46
C GLU A 15 -13.78 -7.40 -0.12
N ALA A 16 -14.18 -8.00 1.00
CA ALA A 16 -15.56 -7.97 1.46
C ALA A 16 -16.03 -6.53 1.78
N LEU A 17 -15.14 -5.69 2.33
CA LEU A 17 -15.44 -4.29 2.61
C LEU A 17 -15.57 -3.47 1.33
N ALA A 18 -14.68 -3.67 0.35
CA ALA A 18 -14.77 -3.04 -0.97
C ALA A 18 -16.08 -3.44 -1.67
N ALA A 19 -16.47 -4.71 -1.66
CA ALA A 19 -17.73 -5.18 -2.22
C ALA A 19 -18.96 -4.52 -1.56
N LYS A 20 -18.93 -4.33 -0.23
CA LYS A 20 -19.98 -3.62 0.51
C LYS A 20 -20.10 -2.14 0.15
N SER A 21 -19.04 -1.53 -0.38
CA SER A 21 -19.04 -0.12 -0.82
C SER A 21 -19.80 0.11 -2.13
N GLN A 22 -20.24 -0.96 -2.81
CA GLN A 22 -21.00 -0.88 -4.06
C GLN A 22 -20.26 -0.10 -5.17
N GLY A 23 -18.92 -0.18 -5.18
CA GLY A 23 -18.06 0.44 -6.19
C GLY A 23 -17.50 1.81 -5.81
N GLU A 24 -17.87 2.37 -4.65
CA GLU A 24 -17.27 3.61 -4.17
C GLU A 24 -15.78 3.46 -3.85
N TYR A 25 -15.40 2.29 -3.31
CA TYR A 25 -14.02 1.94 -2.97
C TYR A 25 -13.64 0.59 -3.56
N GLU A 26 -12.39 0.50 -4.01
CA GLU A 26 -11.78 -0.75 -4.45
C GLU A 26 -10.38 -0.92 -3.84
N VAL A 27 -9.90 -2.16 -3.81
CA VAL A 27 -8.53 -2.47 -3.36
C VAL A 27 -7.52 -1.97 -4.39
N ALA A 28 -6.62 -1.09 -3.95
CA ALA A 28 -5.67 -0.41 -4.84
C ALA A 28 -4.23 -0.90 -4.68
N CYS A 29 -3.78 -1.06 -3.44
CA CYS A 29 -2.45 -1.60 -3.13
C CYS A 29 -2.48 -2.50 -1.90
N GLU A 30 -1.45 -3.33 -1.77
CA GLU A 30 -1.18 -4.09 -0.56
C GLU A 30 0.29 -3.99 -0.18
N HIS A 31 0.58 -4.25 1.10
CA HIS A 31 1.92 -4.39 1.61
C HIS A 31 1.94 -5.57 2.58
N VAL A 32 2.36 -6.73 2.04
CA VAL A 32 2.27 -8.04 2.70
C VAL A 32 3.05 -8.05 4.02
N HIS A 33 4.22 -7.42 4.04
CA HIS A 33 5.15 -7.47 5.19
C HIS A 33 4.63 -6.70 6.40
N SER A 34 3.81 -5.67 6.18
CA SER A 34 3.14 -4.95 7.26
C SER A 34 1.68 -5.38 7.46
N CYS A 35 1.21 -6.42 6.75
CA CYS A 35 -0.19 -6.85 6.73
C CYS A 35 -1.17 -5.70 6.43
N CYS A 36 -0.88 -4.87 5.43
CA CYS A 36 -1.73 -3.72 5.09
C CYS A 36 -2.34 -3.84 3.69
N VAL A 37 -3.58 -3.38 3.54
CA VAL A 37 -4.28 -3.24 2.26
C VAL A 37 -4.88 -1.84 2.21
N LEU A 38 -4.74 -1.15 1.08
CA LEU A 38 -5.36 0.15 0.83
C LEU A 38 -6.62 -0.01 -0.01
N LEU A 39 -7.73 0.52 0.51
CA LEU A 39 -8.93 0.78 -0.28
C LEU A 39 -8.91 2.24 -0.71
N ALA A 40 -9.04 2.50 -2.00
CA ALA A 40 -9.05 3.84 -2.56
C ALA A 40 -10.39 4.15 -3.23
N LYS A 41 -10.81 5.41 -3.18
CA LYS A 41 -12.01 5.87 -3.89
C LYS A 41 -11.82 5.73 -5.39
N THR A 42 -12.72 5.01 -6.04
CA THR A 42 -12.61 4.68 -7.47
C THR A 42 -12.75 5.94 -8.33
N ASP A 43 -13.71 6.81 -8.02
CA ASP A 43 -13.99 8.05 -8.77
C ASP A 43 -12.86 9.09 -8.73
N LYS A 44 -11.96 8.96 -7.76
CA LYS A 44 -10.92 9.93 -7.47
C LYS A 44 -9.53 9.44 -7.84
N PHE A 45 -9.22 8.19 -7.55
CA PHE A 45 -7.86 7.64 -7.65
C PHE A 45 -7.73 6.55 -8.72
N ARG A 46 -8.82 6.21 -9.43
CA ARG A 46 -8.77 5.31 -10.59
C ARG A 46 -8.98 6.11 -11.86
N VAL A 47 -7.90 6.33 -12.61
CA VAL A 47 -7.90 7.10 -13.85
C VAL A 47 -7.55 6.15 -14.99
N ASP A 48 -8.43 6.05 -15.99
CA ASP A 48 -8.27 5.16 -17.16
C ASP A 48 -7.96 3.69 -16.80
N GLY A 49 -8.56 3.22 -15.70
CA GLY A 49 -8.37 1.85 -15.19
C GLY A 49 -7.11 1.65 -14.35
N GLN A 50 -6.24 2.65 -14.23
CA GLN A 50 -5.01 2.61 -13.45
C GLN A 50 -5.16 3.35 -12.11
N TRP A 51 -4.49 2.85 -11.07
CA TRP A 51 -4.46 3.47 -9.75
C TRP A 51 -3.44 4.61 -9.68
N PHE A 52 -3.85 5.71 -9.04
CA PHE A 52 -3.04 6.90 -8.76
C PHE A 52 -3.05 7.19 -7.26
N THR A 53 -2.55 6.24 -6.47
CA THR A 53 -2.51 6.36 -5.00
C THR A 53 -1.16 6.83 -4.46
N TRP A 54 -0.19 7.07 -5.34
CA TRP A 54 1.15 7.51 -4.95
C TRP A 54 1.23 9.03 -4.86
N ILE A 55 2.19 9.53 -4.09
CA ILE A 55 2.42 10.97 -3.92
C ILE A 55 3.62 11.36 -4.79
N ASP A 56 3.41 12.28 -5.72
CA ASP A 56 4.46 13.04 -6.36
C ASP A 56 4.95 14.11 -5.39
N TYR A 57 6.00 13.80 -4.63
CA TYR A 57 6.51 14.68 -3.59
C TYR A 57 7.07 15.99 -4.13
N GLU A 58 7.68 15.97 -5.33
CA GLU A 58 8.19 17.18 -5.97
C GLU A 58 7.03 18.15 -6.24
N LYS A 59 5.97 17.67 -6.93
CA LYS A 59 4.76 18.49 -7.15
C LYS A 59 4.10 18.91 -5.86
N PHE A 60 3.99 18.01 -4.87
CA PHE A 60 3.40 18.34 -3.58
C PHE A 60 4.17 19.48 -2.90
N HIS A 61 5.50 19.44 -2.89
CA HIS A 61 6.32 20.49 -2.30
C HIS A 61 6.18 21.82 -3.04
N ASP A 62 6.11 21.80 -4.37
CA ASP A 62 5.86 23.00 -5.17
C ASP A 62 4.48 23.61 -4.87
N LEU A 63 3.44 22.78 -4.76
CA LEU A 63 2.08 23.21 -4.41
C LEU A 63 2.01 23.82 -3.01
N VAL A 64 2.66 23.19 -2.02
CA VAL A 64 2.78 23.72 -0.66
C VAL A 64 3.51 25.06 -0.67
N ALA A 65 4.63 25.17 -1.38
CA ALA A 65 5.41 26.40 -1.49
C ALA A 65 4.63 27.52 -2.18
N SER A 66 3.72 27.19 -3.10
CA SER A 66 2.88 28.16 -3.81
C SER A 66 1.88 28.89 -2.90
N GLY A 67 1.53 28.31 -1.75
CA GLY A 67 0.53 28.84 -0.82
C GLY A 67 -0.91 28.88 -1.34
N LYS A 68 -1.18 28.30 -2.51
CA LYS A 68 -2.53 28.24 -3.10
C LYS A 68 -3.28 27.00 -2.61
N PRO A 69 -4.63 27.01 -2.61
CA PRO A 69 -5.41 25.79 -2.41
C PRO A 69 -5.12 24.78 -3.53
N PHE A 70 -4.88 23.53 -3.14
CA PHE A 70 -4.71 22.38 -4.03
C PHE A 70 -5.35 21.14 -3.40
N ASP A 71 -5.57 20.11 -4.20
CA ASP A 71 -6.06 18.81 -3.75
C ASP A 71 -5.17 17.65 -4.23
N SER A 72 -5.54 16.43 -3.86
CA SER A 72 -4.73 15.25 -4.17
C SER A 72 -4.60 14.95 -5.66
N LYS A 73 -5.52 15.42 -6.51
CA LYS A 73 -5.41 15.24 -7.96
C LYS A 73 -4.24 16.03 -8.54
N ASP A 74 -3.81 17.10 -7.87
CA ASP A 74 -2.70 17.95 -8.31
C ASP A 74 -1.32 17.30 -8.09
N TYR A 75 -1.22 16.34 -7.17
CA TYR A 75 0.04 15.67 -6.82
C TYR A 75 -0.03 14.13 -6.84
N MET A 76 -1.17 13.53 -7.17
CA MET A 76 -1.23 12.08 -7.28
C MET A 76 -0.38 11.59 -8.44
N ALA A 77 0.34 10.50 -8.21
CA ALA A 77 1.14 9.79 -9.19
C ALA A 77 0.64 8.36 -9.35
N PRO A 78 0.92 7.73 -10.52
CA PRO A 78 0.60 6.33 -10.73
C PRO A 78 1.13 5.45 -9.60
N THR A 79 0.28 4.55 -9.12
CA THR A 79 0.68 3.51 -8.17
C THR A 79 1.75 2.64 -8.83
N PRO A 80 2.92 2.45 -8.20
CA PRO A 80 3.97 1.61 -8.76
C PRO A 80 3.48 0.18 -9.00
N SER A 81 3.95 -0.47 -10.06
CA SER A 81 3.49 -1.82 -10.45
C SER A 81 3.66 -2.85 -9.33
N TRP A 82 4.76 -2.77 -8.58
CA TRP A 82 5.07 -3.63 -7.43
C TRP A 82 4.19 -3.36 -6.20
N ALA A 83 3.48 -2.23 -6.17
CA ALA A 83 2.56 -1.85 -5.10
C ALA A 83 1.11 -2.20 -5.40
N VAL A 84 0.74 -2.36 -6.67
CA VAL A 84 -0.64 -2.68 -7.06
C VAL A 84 -1.09 -3.97 -6.36
N TYR A 85 -2.35 -4.00 -5.95
CA TYR A 85 -2.93 -5.17 -5.30
C TYR A 85 -2.72 -6.45 -6.14
N GLY A 86 -2.14 -7.49 -5.53
CA GLY A 86 -1.83 -8.75 -6.22
C GLY A 86 -0.51 -8.76 -7.00
N ALA A 87 0.32 -7.70 -6.92
CA ALA A 87 1.67 -7.71 -7.49
C ALA A 87 2.55 -8.80 -6.85
N ASP A 88 3.45 -9.38 -7.62
CA ASP A 88 4.36 -10.45 -7.17
C ASP A 88 5.28 -9.98 -6.03
N GLU A 89 5.64 -8.70 -6.04
CA GLU A 89 6.45 -8.06 -5.01
C GLU A 89 5.67 -7.79 -3.70
N GLY A 90 4.33 -7.88 -3.74
CA GLY A 90 3.47 -7.75 -2.57
C GLY A 90 3.59 -6.40 -1.85
N GLY A 91 3.82 -5.32 -2.58
CA GLY A 91 4.01 -3.98 -2.01
C GLY A 91 5.44 -3.60 -1.70
N PHE A 92 6.40 -4.50 -1.95
CA PHE A 92 7.78 -4.25 -1.61
C PHE A 92 8.53 -3.62 -2.79
N ASP A 93 9.12 -2.46 -2.57
CA ASP A 93 9.92 -1.78 -3.58
C ASP A 93 11.13 -2.66 -3.99
N PRO A 94 11.25 -3.05 -5.28
CA PRO A 94 12.32 -3.93 -5.74
C PRO A 94 13.72 -3.32 -5.60
N VAL A 95 13.83 -1.99 -5.48
CA VAL A 95 15.11 -1.28 -5.32
C VAL A 95 15.53 -1.24 -3.84
N GLN A 96 14.62 -1.49 -2.90
CA GLN A 96 14.95 -1.54 -1.49
C GLN A 96 15.66 -2.85 -1.14
N TYR A 97 16.94 -2.77 -0.78
CA TYR A 97 17.67 -3.92 -0.25
C TYR A 97 17.08 -4.34 1.09
N ARG A 98 16.56 -5.58 1.16
CA ARG A 98 16.21 -6.24 2.42
C ARG A 98 17.45 -6.32 3.31
N TYR A 99 17.56 -5.43 4.29
CA TYR A 99 18.53 -5.60 5.38
C TYR A 99 18.01 -6.69 6.31
N ARG A 100 18.32 -7.95 6.01
CA ARG A 100 18.03 -9.08 6.89
C ARG A 100 19.07 -9.03 8.02
N LYS A 101 18.71 -8.45 9.18
CA LYS A 101 19.52 -8.63 10.39
C LYS A 101 19.64 -10.13 10.66
N GLU A 102 20.86 -10.66 10.63
CA GLU A 102 21.11 -12.01 11.12
C GLU A 102 20.65 -12.08 12.57
N ARG A 103 19.63 -12.91 12.83
CA ARG A 103 19.24 -13.23 14.19
C ARG A 103 20.30 -14.18 14.73
N HIS A 104 21.27 -13.67 15.46
CA HIS A 104 22.09 -14.49 16.36
C HIS A 104 21.19 -15.02 17.48
N HIS A 105 20.46 -16.09 17.19
CA HIS A 105 19.88 -16.91 18.23
C HIS A 105 21.06 -17.50 19.02
N ARG A 106 21.21 -17.11 20.30
CA ARG A 106 22.11 -17.82 21.21
C ARG A 106 21.72 -19.31 21.17
N PRO A 107 22.67 -20.24 20.97
CA PRO A 107 22.35 -21.66 21.03
C PRO A 107 21.72 -21.96 22.39
N LYS A 108 20.64 -22.75 22.38
CA LYS A 108 20.01 -23.21 23.63
C LYS A 108 21.06 -23.98 24.43
N PRO A 109 21.18 -23.76 25.75
CA PRO A 109 22.07 -24.57 26.57
C PRO A 109 21.64 -26.03 26.48
N THR A 110 22.57 -26.88 26.08
CA THR A 110 22.43 -28.34 26.16
C THR A 110 22.49 -28.76 27.62
N SER A 111 21.46 -29.50 28.03
CA SER A 111 21.23 -30.28 29.27
C SER A 111 22.03 -29.94 30.53
#